data_AF-A0A7X6NU44-F1
#
_entry.id   AF-A0A7X6NU44-F1
#
_cell.length_a   1.000
_cell.length_b   1.000
_cell.length_c   1.000
_cell.angle_alpha   90.00
_cell.angle_beta   90.00
_cell.angle_gamma   90.00
#
_symmetry.space_group_name_H-M   'P 1'
#
loop_
_entity.id
_entity.type
_entity.pdbx_description
1 polymer ?
#
loop_
_entity_poly.entity_id
_entity_poly.type
_entity_poly.pdbx_seq_one_letter_code
_entity_poly.pdbx_strand_id
1 'polypeptide(L)'
;EQVIQIAQEAKARGWRLAKFYFMVGLPFVDSEVENQAIVDYLGSIWDATRLNMNINIGTFIPKPHTPFQWVAQTDPQITNDRMRALKQRIREDRACGRAITVRWSDGQPGLIEGLLARGDRRVGKVIEAVWRDGGIFDGWNEHFDFGRWIRCAAEQLEPQGVSIDWFTMRERPVTEVLPWDHLDLGLDRNWLWQDYQDATAARSVHDCRWDDCNDCGVCPEMGVDIEIGPSGGVLLPLTVVHSSLA
;
A
#
# COMPACT_ATOMS: atom_id res chain seq x y z
N GLU A 1 16.21 7.77 -11.99
CA GLU A 1 16.97 8.90 -12.58
C GLU A 1 16.31 10.27 -12.33
N GLN A 2 15.02 10.45 -12.66
CA GLN A 2 14.31 11.73 -12.44
C GLN A 2 14.37 12.25 -10.99
N VAL A 3 14.21 11.39 -9.98
CA VAL A 3 14.25 11.81 -8.56
C VAL A 3 15.60 12.41 -8.16
N ILE A 4 16.72 11.86 -8.66
CA ILE A 4 18.06 12.37 -8.35
C ILE A 4 18.23 13.76 -8.95
N GLN A 5 17.79 13.96 -10.20
CA GLN A 5 17.85 15.26 -10.86
C GLN A 5 17.03 16.32 -10.10
N ILE A 6 15.80 15.97 -9.68
CA ILE A 6 14.96 16.85 -8.86
C ILE A 6 15.66 17.19 -7.53
N ALA A 7 16.27 16.20 -6.87
CA ALA A 7 16.97 16.41 -5.61
C ALA A 7 18.23 17.29 -5.77
N GLN A 8 18.96 17.14 -6.88
CA GLN A 8 20.11 17.99 -7.21
C GLN A 8 19.68 19.45 -7.43
N GLU A 9 18.60 19.67 -8.18
CA GLU A 9 18.06 21.01 -8.42
C GLU A 9 17.55 21.64 -7.11
N ALA A 10 16.83 20.88 -6.29
CA ALA A 10 16.40 21.33 -4.97
C ALA A 10 17.61 21.74 -4.10
N LYS A 11 18.68 20.93 -4.10
CA LYS A 11 19.91 21.29 -3.39
C LYS A 11 20.54 22.58 -3.93
N ALA A 12 20.62 22.75 -5.26
CA ALA A 12 21.17 23.95 -5.87
C ALA A 12 20.40 25.21 -5.44
N ARG A 13 19.10 25.07 -5.13
CA ARG A 13 18.23 26.11 -4.57
C ARG A 13 18.30 26.27 -3.04
N GLY A 14 19.22 25.58 -2.37
CA GLY A 14 19.51 25.74 -0.95
C GLY A 14 18.73 24.80 -0.01
N TRP A 15 17.93 23.87 -0.53
CA TRP A 15 17.30 22.85 0.30
C TRP A 15 18.36 21.91 0.88
N ARG A 16 18.19 21.50 2.15
CA ARG A 16 19.18 20.69 2.90
C ARG A 16 18.67 19.32 3.36
N LEU A 17 17.37 19.07 3.21
CA LEU A 17 16.68 17.89 3.71
C LEU A 17 15.69 17.39 2.66
N ALA A 18 15.80 16.11 2.30
CA ALA A 18 14.81 15.40 1.51
C ALA A 18 13.97 14.48 2.41
N LYS A 19 12.69 14.31 2.09
CA LYS A 19 11.82 13.33 2.75
C LYS A 19 11.42 12.26 1.76
N PHE A 20 11.60 11.00 2.11
CA PHE A 20 11.20 9.86 1.29
C PHE A 20 10.22 8.97 2.05
N TYR A 21 9.32 8.34 1.29
CA TYR A 21 8.36 7.38 1.79
C TYR A 21 8.60 6.07 1.06
N PHE A 22 8.86 5.01 1.81
CA PHE A 22 9.03 3.66 1.29
C PHE A 22 7.92 2.77 1.82
N MET A 23 7.49 1.83 1.00
CA MET A 23 6.63 0.74 1.40
C MET A 23 7.44 -0.54 1.25
N VAL A 24 7.40 -1.41 2.27
CA VAL A 24 8.12 -2.69 2.28
C VAL A 24 7.18 -3.86 2.49
N GLY A 25 7.59 -5.03 2.04
CA GLY A 25 6.78 -6.25 2.13
C GLY A 25 5.76 -6.36 1.00
N LEU A 26 6.06 -5.77 -0.16
CA LEU A 26 5.28 -6.02 -1.36
C LEU A 26 5.20 -7.52 -1.66
N PRO A 27 4.06 -8.02 -2.18
CA PRO A 27 3.94 -9.41 -2.59
C PRO A 27 5.00 -9.77 -3.64
N PHE A 28 5.45 -11.03 -3.63
CA PHE A 28 6.39 -11.60 -4.61
C PHE A 28 7.81 -11.03 -4.62
N VAL A 29 8.13 -10.09 -3.73
CA VAL A 29 9.48 -9.53 -3.59
C VAL A 29 10.21 -10.18 -2.42
N ASP A 30 11.44 -10.64 -2.66
CA ASP A 30 12.32 -11.10 -1.59
C ASP A 30 12.77 -9.91 -0.72
N SER A 31 12.64 -10.06 0.60
CA SER A 31 12.89 -8.94 1.52
C SER A 31 14.36 -8.49 1.54
N GLU A 32 15.31 -9.39 1.29
CA GLU A 32 16.73 -9.00 1.26
C GLU A 32 17.06 -8.23 -0.02
N VAL A 33 16.46 -8.64 -1.15
CA VAL A 33 16.55 -7.90 -2.42
C VAL A 33 15.89 -6.52 -2.29
N GLU A 34 14.68 -6.44 -1.71
CA GLU A 34 13.98 -5.17 -1.46
C GLU A 34 14.82 -4.25 -0.58
N ASN A 35 15.35 -4.77 0.53
CA ASN A 35 16.16 -4.02 1.46
C ASN A 35 17.43 -3.47 0.81
N GLN A 36 18.12 -4.28 0.01
CA GLN A 36 19.34 -3.86 -0.68
C GLN A 36 19.03 -2.77 -1.71
N ALA A 37 17.95 -2.93 -2.48
CA ALA A 37 17.52 -1.94 -3.46
C ALA A 37 17.22 -0.57 -2.83
N ILE A 38 16.58 -0.55 -1.66
CA ILE A 38 16.32 0.69 -0.91
C ILE A 38 17.62 1.34 -0.44
N VAL A 39 18.56 0.57 0.10
CA VAL A 39 19.87 1.08 0.55
C VAL A 39 20.66 1.65 -0.62
N ASP A 40 20.77 0.91 -1.72
CA ASP A 40 21.49 1.34 -2.92
C ASP A 40 20.87 2.61 -3.51
N TYR A 41 19.55 2.70 -3.53
CA TYR A 41 18.84 3.88 -4.01
C TYR A 41 19.12 5.10 -3.14
N LEU A 42 19.05 4.97 -1.81
CA LEU A 42 19.40 6.04 -0.87
C LEU A 42 20.87 6.45 -0.99
N GLY A 43 21.78 5.49 -1.16
CA GLY A 43 23.19 5.72 -1.44
C GLY A 43 23.40 6.56 -2.70
N SER A 44 22.71 6.22 -3.79
CA SER A 44 22.80 6.95 -5.06
C SER A 44 22.34 8.41 -4.94
N ILE A 45 21.27 8.67 -4.19
CA ILE A 45 20.77 10.03 -3.91
C ILE A 45 21.80 10.78 -3.05
N TRP A 46 22.35 10.12 -2.03
CA TRP A 46 23.37 10.72 -1.17
C TRP A 46 24.65 11.05 -1.94
N ASP A 47 25.12 10.19 -2.84
CA ASP A 47 26.31 10.46 -3.62
C ASP A 47 26.13 11.61 -4.60
N ALA A 48 24.95 11.71 -5.21
CA ALA A 48 24.62 12.80 -6.13
C ALA A 48 24.36 14.14 -5.42
N THR A 49 23.87 14.12 -4.17
CA THR A 49 23.33 15.33 -3.52
C THR A 49 23.93 15.64 -2.16
N ARG A 50 24.46 14.69 -1.39
CA ARG A 50 24.87 14.93 0.01
C ARG A 50 23.78 15.59 0.88
N LEU A 51 22.51 15.41 0.53
CA LEU A 51 21.36 15.92 1.31
C LEU A 51 21.10 15.00 2.49
N ASN A 52 20.77 15.58 3.65
CA ASN A 52 20.20 14.78 4.72
C ASN A 52 18.84 14.23 4.27
N MET A 53 18.46 13.06 4.77
CA MET A 53 17.25 12.37 4.38
C MET A 53 16.45 11.94 5.60
N ASN A 54 15.17 12.26 5.61
CA ASN A 54 14.21 11.65 6.53
C ASN A 54 13.40 10.63 5.75
N ILE A 55 13.53 9.36 6.10
CA ILE A 55 12.78 8.29 5.45
C ILE A 55 11.67 7.82 6.38
N ASN A 56 10.46 7.69 5.86
CA ASN A 56 9.34 7.03 6.52
C ASN A 56 9.10 5.70 5.83
N ILE A 57 9.17 4.61 6.57
CA ILE A 57 8.97 3.28 6.04
C ILE A 57 7.62 2.78 6.56
N GLY A 58 6.68 2.56 5.63
CA GLY A 58 5.41 1.91 5.86
C GLY A 58 5.48 0.45 5.43
N THR A 59 4.55 -0.35 5.91
CA THR A 59 4.44 -1.77 5.54
C THR A 59 3.35 -1.91 4.50
N PHE A 60 3.48 -2.90 3.62
CA PHE A 60 2.47 -3.18 2.62
C PHE A 60 1.20 -3.72 3.30
N ILE A 61 0.11 -2.98 3.18
CA ILE A 61 -1.21 -3.37 3.68
C ILE A 61 -2.13 -3.44 2.46
N PRO A 62 -2.59 -4.63 2.04
CA PRO A 62 -3.50 -4.77 0.91
C PRO A 62 -4.76 -3.92 1.10
N LYS A 63 -5.17 -3.20 0.05
CA LYS A 63 -6.32 -2.28 0.08
C LYS A 63 -7.43 -2.71 -0.87
N PRO A 64 -8.71 -2.46 -0.51
CA PRO A 64 -9.83 -2.53 -1.44
C PRO A 64 -9.57 -1.78 -2.74
N HIS A 65 -10.14 -2.27 -3.84
CA HIS A 65 -10.05 -1.63 -5.17
C HIS A 65 -8.62 -1.41 -5.66
N THR A 66 -7.69 -2.26 -5.22
CA THR A 66 -6.32 -2.31 -5.76
C THR A 66 -6.05 -3.69 -6.33
N PRO A 67 -5.07 -3.85 -7.25
CA PRO A 67 -4.68 -5.14 -7.78
C PRO A 67 -4.31 -6.16 -6.68
N PHE A 68 -3.84 -5.68 -5.54
CA PHE A 68 -3.43 -6.54 -4.43
C PHE A 68 -4.54 -6.85 -3.43
N GLN A 69 -5.80 -6.48 -3.69
CA GLN A 69 -6.91 -6.68 -2.75
C GLN A 69 -7.15 -8.15 -2.35
N TRP A 70 -6.68 -9.09 -3.17
CA TRP A 70 -6.79 -10.54 -2.95
C TRP A 70 -5.63 -11.13 -2.14
N VAL A 71 -4.57 -10.37 -1.88
CA VAL A 71 -3.35 -10.88 -1.26
C VAL A 71 -3.45 -10.90 0.27
N ALA A 72 -2.84 -11.91 0.88
CA ALA A 72 -2.64 -11.97 2.31
C ALA A 72 -1.73 -10.81 2.80
N GLN A 73 -2.11 -10.20 3.92
CA GLN A 73 -1.21 -9.30 4.62
C GLN A 73 -0.13 -10.09 5.35
N THR A 74 1.09 -9.55 5.37
CA THR A 74 2.19 -10.17 6.12
C THR A 74 1.93 -10.09 7.63
N ASP A 75 2.26 -11.16 8.35
CA ASP A 75 2.17 -11.23 9.81
C ASP A 75 2.92 -10.05 10.48
N PRO A 76 2.37 -9.45 11.56
CA PRO A 76 2.98 -8.30 12.23
C PRO A 76 4.40 -8.55 12.75
N GLN A 77 4.68 -9.76 13.24
CA GLN A 77 5.98 -10.11 13.78
C GLN A 77 7.01 -10.22 12.65
N ILE A 78 6.67 -10.92 11.56
CA ILE A 78 7.51 -10.99 10.35
C ILE A 78 7.78 -9.59 9.81
N THR A 79 6.75 -8.75 9.79
CA THR A 79 6.84 -7.34 9.38
C THR A 79 7.85 -6.57 10.25
N ASN A 80 7.76 -6.71 11.57
CA ASN A 80 8.69 -6.08 12.51
C ASN A 80 10.13 -6.58 12.35
N ASP A 81 10.32 -7.88 12.08
CA ASP A 81 11.64 -8.47 11.81
C ASP A 81 12.26 -7.91 10.53
N ARG A 82 11.49 -7.83 9.44
CA ARG A 82 11.93 -7.22 8.16
C ARG A 82 12.30 -5.75 8.33
N MET A 83 11.49 -4.99 9.06
CA MET A 83 11.75 -3.57 9.35
C MET A 83 13.03 -3.37 10.16
N ARG A 84 13.28 -4.24 11.16
CA ARG A 84 14.53 -4.23 11.93
C ARG A 84 15.74 -4.52 11.04
N ALA A 85 15.64 -5.48 10.13
CA ALA A 85 16.70 -5.82 9.19
C ALA A 85 17.06 -4.64 8.27
N LEU A 86 16.06 -3.99 7.66
CA LEU A 86 16.28 -2.82 6.80
C LEU A 86 16.94 -1.67 7.56
N LYS A 87 16.43 -1.37 8.75
CA LYS A 87 16.99 -0.30 9.60
C LYS A 87 18.45 -0.58 9.97
N GLN A 88 18.79 -1.84 10.24
CA GLN A 88 20.16 -2.22 10.53
C GLN A 88 21.05 -2.03 9.31
N ARG A 89 20.63 -2.48 8.13
CA ARG A 89 21.35 -2.30 6.86
C ARG A 89 21.62 -0.82 6.55
N ILE A 90 20.61 0.04 6.70
CA ILE A 90 20.76 1.50 6.49
C ILE A 90 21.77 2.11 7.48
N ARG A 91 21.80 1.65 8.73
CA ARG A 91 22.74 2.14 9.75
C ARG A 91 24.16 1.66 9.53
N GLU A 92 24.33 0.46 8.97
CA GLU A 92 25.63 -0.13 8.66
C GLU A 92 26.30 0.52 7.44
N ASP A 93 25.52 1.17 6.57
CA ASP A 93 26.05 2.01 5.50
C ASP A 93 26.82 3.20 6.08
N ARG A 94 28.16 3.10 6.01
CA ARG A 94 29.08 4.12 6.53
C ARG A 94 29.07 5.42 5.73
N ALA A 95 28.62 5.39 4.47
CA ALA A 95 28.65 6.52 3.58
C ALA A 95 27.44 7.43 3.82
N CYS A 96 26.23 6.88 3.79
CA CYS A 96 24.98 7.66 3.85
C CYS A 96 24.19 7.46 5.15
N GLY A 97 24.41 6.38 5.90
CA GLY A 97 23.59 6.02 7.06
C GLY A 97 23.51 7.10 8.14
N ARG A 98 24.58 7.89 8.33
CA ARG A 98 24.61 9.02 9.29
C ARG A 98 23.76 10.21 8.86
N ALA A 99 23.48 10.34 7.57
CA ALA A 99 22.65 11.40 7.01
C ALA A 99 21.16 11.02 6.95
N ILE A 100 20.82 9.77 7.32
CA ILE A 100 19.48 9.22 7.21
C ILE A 100 18.84 9.12 8.60
N THR A 101 17.72 9.80 8.77
CA THR A 101 16.81 9.58 9.90
C THR A 101 15.69 8.66 9.47
N VAL A 102 15.61 7.48 10.08
CA VAL A 102 14.56 6.49 9.78
C VAL A 102 13.40 6.64 10.77
N ARG A 103 12.19 6.78 10.23
CA ARG A 103 10.93 6.59 10.93
C ARG A 103 10.23 5.38 10.30
N TRP A 104 9.53 4.60 11.10
CA TRP A 104 8.76 3.46 10.61
C TRP A 104 7.44 3.33 11.35
N SER A 105 6.55 2.53 10.78
CA SER A 105 5.29 2.11 11.40
C SER A 105 5.44 0.67 11.90
N ASP A 106 4.94 0.39 13.10
CA ASP A 106 4.99 -0.96 13.68
C ASP A 106 3.94 -1.87 13.02
N GLY A 107 4.21 -3.19 12.98
CA GLY A 107 3.33 -4.16 12.32
C GLY A 107 1.97 -4.32 12.99
N GLN A 108 1.86 -4.08 14.29
CA GLN A 108 0.63 -4.24 15.08
C GLN A 108 -0.46 -3.24 14.67
N PRO A 109 -0.20 -1.91 14.64
CA PRO A 109 -1.11 -0.95 14.01
C PRO A 109 -1.50 -1.34 12.59
N GLY A 110 -0.54 -1.84 11.79
CA GLY A 110 -0.79 -2.28 10.43
C GLY A 110 -1.80 -3.42 10.32
N LEU A 111 -1.83 -4.37 11.26
CA LEU A 111 -2.83 -5.44 11.31
C LEU A 111 -4.24 -4.88 11.49
N ILE A 112 -4.38 -3.91 12.42
CA ILE A 112 -5.66 -3.27 12.71
C ILE A 112 -6.11 -2.42 11.52
N GLU A 113 -5.19 -1.69 10.88
CA GLU A 113 -5.46 -0.99 9.63
C GLU A 113 -5.93 -1.95 8.53
N GLY A 114 -5.34 -3.13 8.43
CA GLY A 114 -5.78 -4.20 7.53
C GLY A 114 -7.20 -4.68 7.81
N LEU A 115 -7.53 -4.89 9.09
CA LEU A 115 -8.87 -5.28 9.54
C LEU A 115 -9.91 -4.20 9.20
N LEU A 116 -9.59 -2.94 9.45
CA LEU A 116 -10.49 -1.82 9.19
C LEU A 116 -10.66 -1.54 7.69
N ALA A 117 -9.59 -1.70 6.91
CA ALA A 117 -9.64 -1.48 5.47
C ALA A 117 -10.40 -2.59 4.73
N ARG A 118 -10.27 -3.86 5.16
CA ARG A 118 -10.83 -5.03 4.46
C ARG A 118 -11.94 -5.75 5.23
N GLY A 119 -12.42 -5.12 6.30
CA GLY A 119 -13.52 -5.59 7.12
C GLY A 119 -14.87 -5.52 6.40
N ASP A 120 -15.81 -6.32 6.87
CA ASP A 120 -17.23 -6.18 6.51
C ASP A 120 -18.04 -5.61 7.68
N ARG A 121 -19.37 -5.63 7.56
CA ARG A 121 -20.30 -5.15 8.60
C ARG A 121 -20.03 -5.72 9.99
N ARG A 122 -19.44 -6.91 10.11
CA ARG A 122 -19.09 -7.54 11.40
C ARG A 122 -18.02 -6.76 12.15
N VAL A 123 -17.10 -6.12 11.43
CA VAL A 123 -16.04 -5.27 12.02
C VAL A 123 -16.64 -4.02 12.67
N GLY A 124 -17.83 -3.57 12.28
CA GLY A 124 -18.56 -2.50 12.96
C GLY A 124 -18.77 -2.77 14.46
N LYS A 125 -19.07 -4.03 14.83
CA LYS A 125 -19.21 -4.44 16.25
C LYS A 125 -17.87 -4.40 16.99
N VAL A 126 -16.77 -4.70 16.30
CA VAL A 126 -15.41 -4.60 16.86
C VAL A 126 -15.09 -3.15 17.19
N ILE A 127 -15.33 -2.22 16.25
CA ILE A 127 -15.10 -0.79 16.44
C ILE A 127 -15.92 -0.27 17.64
N GLU A 128 -17.21 -0.64 17.70
CA GLU A 128 -18.07 -0.27 18.83
C GLU A 128 -17.53 -0.81 20.17
N ALA A 129 -17.14 -2.09 20.21
CA ALA A 129 -16.59 -2.72 21.42
C ALA A 129 -15.29 -2.05 21.88
N VAL A 130 -14.37 -1.76 20.95
CA VAL A 130 -13.12 -1.03 21.22
C VAL A 130 -13.42 0.35 21.81
N TRP A 131 -14.35 1.09 21.21
CA TRP A 131 -14.76 2.39 21.73
C TRP A 131 -15.37 2.30 23.14
N ARG A 132 -16.26 1.32 23.39
CA ARG A 132 -16.87 1.08 24.71
C ARG A 132 -15.84 0.70 25.77
N ASP A 133 -14.77 0.03 25.36
CA ASP A 133 -13.62 -0.32 26.21
C ASP A 133 -12.59 0.82 26.38
N GLY A 134 -12.92 2.03 25.88
CA GLY A 134 -12.12 3.24 26.04
C GLY A 134 -11.12 3.51 24.91
N GLY A 135 -11.23 2.82 23.77
CA GLY A 135 -10.46 3.08 22.55
C GLY A 135 -10.86 4.40 21.91
N ILE A 136 -10.08 5.44 22.17
CA ILE A 136 -10.25 6.79 21.63
C ILE A 136 -8.85 7.33 21.30
N PHE A 137 -8.72 8.03 20.17
CA PHE A 137 -7.45 8.56 19.67
C PHE A 137 -6.41 7.48 19.29
N ASP A 138 -6.84 6.27 18.94
CA ASP A 138 -5.98 5.14 18.51
C ASP A 138 -5.09 5.43 17.28
N GLY A 139 -5.29 6.56 16.59
CA GLY A 139 -4.37 7.04 15.55
C GLY A 139 -3.06 7.62 16.09
N TRP A 140 -2.94 7.82 17.41
CA TRP A 140 -1.71 8.28 18.07
C TRP A 140 -1.11 7.15 18.89
N ASN A 141 0.19 6.91 18.73
CA ASN A 141 0.87 5.75 19.30
C ASN A 141 0.73 5.66 20.83
N GLU A 142 0.66 6.79 21.53
CA GLU A 142 0.48 6.88 22.98
C GLU A 142 -0.90 6.43 23.48
N HIS A 143 -1.89 6.35 22.60
CA HIS A 143 -3.26 5.93 22.91
C HIS A 143 -3.60 4.55 22.37
N PHE A 144 -2.87 4.10 21.34
CA PHE A 144 -3.11 2.82 20.69
C PHE A 144 -2.86 1.63 21.64
N ASP A 145 -3.91 0.84 21.86
CA ASP A 145 -3.83 -0.42 22.61
C ASP A 145 -4.15 -1.62 21.70
N PHE A 146 -3.09 -2.29 21.24
CA PHE A 146 -3.23 -3.49 20.41
C PHE A 146 -3.97 -4.62 21.14
N GLY A 147 -3.74 -4.79 22.44
CA GLY A 147 -4.38 -5.84 23.24
C GLY A 147 -5.89 -5.66 23.33
N ARG A 148 -6.36 -4.40 23.47
CA ARG A 148 -7.78 -4.04 23.37
C ARG A 148 -8.37 -4.48 22.03
N TRP A 149 -7.73 -4.11 20.92
CA TRP A 149 -8.21 -4.47 19.58
C TRP A 149 -8.32 -5.98 19.38
N ILE A 150 -7.29 -6.75 19.77
CA ILE A 150 -7.30 -8.21 19.66
C ILE A 150 -8.42 -8.82 20.52
N ARG A 151 -8.56 -8.40 21.78
CA ARG A 151 -9.61 -8.89 22.68
C ARG A 151 -11.00 -8.60 22.13
N CYS A 152 -11.30 -7.34 21.80
CA CYS A 152 -12.60 -6.95 21.28
C CYS A 152 -12.92 -7.65 19.95
N ALA A 153 -11.92 -7.84 19.09
CA ALA A 153 -12.13 -8.57 17.84
C ALA A 153 -12.45 -10.05 18.08
N ALA A 154 -11.72 -10.73 18.97
CA ALA A 154 -12.01 -12.12 19.32
C ALA A 154 -13.44 -12.27 19.86
N GLU A 155 -13.82 -11.44 20.84
CA GLU A 155 -15.15 -11.46 21.46
C GLU A 155 -16.29 -11.25 20.44
N GLN A 156 -16.09 -10.37 19.46
CA GLN A 156 -17.14 -10.02 18.49
C GLN A 156 -17.14 -10.91 17.24
N LEU A 157 -15.99 -11.42 16.80
CA LEU A 157 -15.85 -12.13 15.52
C LEU A 157 -15.91 -13.65 15.68
N GLU A 158 -15.32 -14.24 16.73
CA GLU A 158 -15.28 -15.70 16.90
C GLU A 158 -16.67 -16.34 16.96
N PRO A 159 -17.68 -15.77 17.65
CA PRO A 159 -19.05 -16.31 17.62
C PRO A 159 -19.70 -16.29 16.23
N GLN A 160 -19.14 -15.51 15.30
CA GLN A 160 -19.57 -15.42 13.91
C GLN A 160 -18.74 -16.31 12.97
N GLY A 161 -17.84 -17.14 13.51
CA GLY A 161 -17.02 -18.08 12.77
C GLY A 161 -15.87 -17.45 11.98
N VAL A 162 -15.48 -16.21 12.29
CA VAL A 162 -14.37 -15.51 11.64
C VAL A 162 -13.42 -14.91 12.68
N SER A 163 -12.20 -14.56 12.27
CA SER A 163 -11.17 -13.97 13.12
C SER A 163 -10.56 -12.74 12.44
N ILE A 164 -9.66 -12.01 13.13
CA ILE A 164 -8.85 -10.97 12.48
C ILE A 164 -8.10 -11.54 11.29
N ASP A 165 -7.44 -12.69 11.47
CA ASP A 165 -6.63 -13.36 10.45
C ASP A 165 -7.47 -13.72 9.22
N TRP A 166 -8.75 -14.07 9.42
CA TRP A 166 -9.68 -14.29 8.33
C TRP A 166 -9.89 -13.04 7.47
N PHE A 167 -9.86 -11.83 8.05
CA PHE A 167 -9.96 -10.60 7.26
C PHE A 167 -8.61 -10.18 6.65
N THR A 168 -7.50 -10.49 7.30
CA THR A 168 -6.19 -9.88 7.00
C THR A 168 -5.18 -10.83 6.35
N MET A 169 -4.93 -11.99 6.93
CA MET A 169 -3.75 -12.83 6.62
C MET A 169 -4.06 -14.02 5.70
N ARG A 170 -5.30 -14.15 5.23
CA ARG A 170 -5.63 -15.13 4.18
C ARG A 170 -5.55 -14.52 2.79
N GLU A 171 -5.15 -15.35 1.84
CA GLU A 171 -5.42 -15.08 0.43
C GLU A 171 -6.92 -15.22 0.15
N ARG A 172 -7.41 -14.42 -0.81
CA ARG A 172 -8.79 -14.42 -1.25
C ARG A 172 -8.83 -14.90 -2.70
N PRO A 173 -9.63 -15.92 -3.06
CA PRO A 173 -9.77 -16.29 -4.45
C PRO A 173 -10.41 -15.12 -5.24
N VAL A 174 -10.04 -14.99 -6.51
CA VAL A 174 -10.61 -13.94 -7.39
C VAL A 174 -12.14 -14.01 -7.50
N THR A 175 -12.72 -15.21 -7.30
CA THR A 175 -14.16 -15.46 -7.32
C THR A 175 -14.86 -15.11 -6.00
N GLU A 176 -14.13 -14.70 -4.97
CA GLU A 176 -14.74 -14.27 -3.71
C GLU A 176 -15.50 -12.96 -3.89
N VAL A 177 -16.74 -12.92 -3.38
CA VAL A 177 -17.50 -11.68 -3.23
C VAL A 177 -16.89 -10.89 -2.08
N LEU A 178 -16.28 -9.76 -2.41
CA LEU A 178 -15.57 -8.92 -1.43
C LEU A 178 -16.56 -7.95 -0.76
N PRO A 179 -16.33 -7.59 0.51
CA PRO A 179 -17.22 -6.69 1.25
C PRO A 179 -17.45 -5.33 0.58
N TRP A 180 -16.51 -4.87 -0.24
CA TRP A 180 -16.52 -3.60 -0.95
C TRP A 180 -16.94 -3.71 -2.43
N ASP A 181 -17.32 -4.89 -2.92
CA ASP A 181 -17.73 -5.08 -4.34
C ASP A 181 -19.00 -4.31 -4.71
N HIS A 182 -19.78 -3.88 -3.72
CA HIS A 182 -20.96 -3.04 -3.91
C HIS A 182 -20.62 -1.55 -4.04
N LEU A 183 -19.35 -1.18 -3.92
CA LEU A 183 -18.86 0.18 -4.11
C LEU A 183 -18.20 0.27 -5.48
N ASP A 184 -18.58 1.28 -6.25
CA ASP A 184 -18.01 1.52 -7.56
C ASP A 184 -17.06 2.73 -7.52
N LEU A 185 -15.83 2.52 -7.97
CA LEU A 185 -14.81 3.57 -8.13
C LEU A 185 -14.47 3.84 -9.61
N GLY A 186 -15.26 3.29 -10.53
CA GLY A 186 -15.01 3.29 -11.97
C GLY A 186 -13.98 2.27 -12.43
N LEU A 187 -13.42 1.46 -11.53
CA LEU A 187 -12.41 0.46 -11.88
C LEU A 187 -13.06 -0.87 -12.23
N ASP A 188 -12.78 -1.37 -13.43
CA ASP A 188 -13.21 -2.73 -13.80
C ASP A 188 -12.49 -3.79 -12.96
N ARG A 189 -13.25 -4.75 -12.44
CA ARG A 189 -12.72 -5.81 -11.58
C ARG A 189 -11.77 -6.75 -12.33
N ASN A 190 -12.07 -7.06 -13.59
CA ASN A 190 -11.19 -7.92 -14.39
C ASN A 190 -9.89 -7.22 -14.74
N TRP A 191 -9.95 -5.90 -14.98
CA TRP A 191 -8.76 -5.07 -15.13
C TRP A 191 -7.87 -5.13 -13.89
N LEU A 192 -8.43 -4.96 -12.68
CA LEU A 192 -7.66 -5.10 -11.43
C LEU A 192 -6.99 -6.49 -11.29
N TRP A 193 -7.68 -7.54 -11.75
CA TRP A 193 -7.13 -8.89 -11.74
C TRP A 193 -6.02 -9.08 -12.77
N GLN A 194 -6.15 -8.47 -13.95
CA GLN A 194 -5.11 -8.47 -14.97
C GLN A 194 -3.87 -7.72 -14.49
N ASP A 195 -4.04 -6.53 -13.90
CA ASP A 195 -2.95 -5.74 -13.33
C ASP A 195 -2.23 -6.52 -12.19
N TYR A 196 -2.98 -7.28 -11.39
CA TYR A 196 -2.38 -8.18 -10.41
C TYR A 196 -1.50 -9.26 -11.04
N GLN A 197 -1.95 -9.90 -12.12
CA GLN A 197 -1.15 -10.88 -12.85
C GLN A 197 0.09 -10.25 -13.47
N ASP A 198 -0.02 -9.04 -14.01
CA ASP A 198 1.10 -8.29 -14.56
C ASP A 198 2.12 -7.93 -13.48
N ALA A 199 1.67 -7.51 -12.30
CA ALA A 199 2.52 -7.27 -11.14
C ALA A 199 3.26 -8.55 -10.71
N THR A 200 2.62 -9.73 -10.72
CA THR A 200 3.30 -11.00 -10.41
C THR A 200 4.40 -11.37 -11.40
N ALA A 201 4.32 -10.84 -12.62
CA ALA A 201 5.30 -11.01 -13.68
C ALA A 201 6.30 -9.84 -13.77
N ALA A 202 6.32 -8.96 -12.76
CA ALA A 202 7.13 -7.75 -12.72
C ALA A 202 6.93 -6.83 -13.94
N ARG A 203 5.72 -6.82 -14.52
CA ARG A 203 5.33 -5.88 -15.57
C ARG A 203 4.68 -4.66 -14.94
N SER A 204 5.15 -3.48 -15.33
CA SER A 204 4.57 -2.21 -14.89
C SER A 204 3.48 -1.75 -15.84
N VAL A 205 2.41 -1.19 -15.28
CA VAL A 205 1.44 -0.41 -16.04
C VAL A 205 2.05 0.95 -16.39
N HIS A 206 1.92 1.36 -17.65
CA HIS A 206 2.40 2.65 -18.12
C HIS A 206 1.45 3.79 -17.72
N ASP A 207 1.96 5.02 -17.80
CA ASP A 207 1.19 6.21 -17.44
C ASP A 207 0.29 6.62 -18.61
N CYS A 208 -1.00 6.27 -18.54
CA CYS A 208 -1.98 6.57 -19.59
C CYS A 208 -2.22 8.08 -19.83
N ARG A 209 -1.59 8.98 -19.07
CA ARG A 209 -1.58 10.42 -19.37
C ARG A 209 -0.60 10.77 -20.49
N TRP A 210 0.46 9.98 -20.64
CA TRP A 210 1.54 10.23 -21.58
C TRP A 210 1.62 9.16 -22.67
N ASP A 211 1.13 7.96 -22.38
CA ASP A 211 1.09 6.78 -23.25
C ASP A 211 -0.37 6.40 -23.58
N ASP A 212 -0.59 5.19 -24.10
CA ASP A 212 -1.92 4.70 -24.48
C ASP A 212 -2.85 4.44 -23.26
N CYS A 213 -4.17 4.45 -23.51
CA CYS A 213 -5.16 4.14 -22.47
C CYS A 213 -4.98 2.70 -21.94
N ASN A 214 -5.05 2.55 -20.61
CA ASN A 214 -4.95 1.25 -19.93
C ASN A 214 -6.27 0.46 -19.92
N ASP A 215 -7.37 1.04 -20.43
CA ASP A 215 -8.71 0.45 -20.42
C ASP A 215 -9.19 0.01 -19.03
N CYS A 216 -8.94 0.85 -18.01
CA CYS A 216 -9.27 0.54 -16.62
C CYS A 216 -10.74 0.79 -16.23
N GLY A 217 -11.55 1.35 -17.13
CA GLY A 217 -12.95 1.69 -16.91
C GLY A 217 -13.23 3.08 -16.29
N VAL A 218 -12.24 3.74 -15.67
CA VAL A 218 -12.49 4.93 -14.84
C VAL A 218 -13.06 6.10 -15.63
N CYS A 219 -12.45 6.43 -16.76
CA CYS A 219 -12.89 7.57 -17.58
C CYS A 219 -14.33 7.40 -18.11
N PRO A 220 -14.68 6.27 -18.77
CA PRO A 220 -16.04 6.09 -19.27
C PRO A 220 -17.08 5.98 -18.15
N GLU A 221 -16.80 5.32 -17.02
CA GLU A 221 -17.75 5.20 -15.90
C GLU A 221 -18.02 6.56 -15.24
N MET A 222 -17.01 7.42 -15.15
CA MET A 222 -17.14 8.78 -14.62
C MET A 222 -17.69 9.79 -15.63
N GLY A 223 -17.97 9.36 -16.87
CA GLY A 223 -18.44 10.22 -17.95
C GLY A 223 -17.45 11.32 -18.34
N VAL A 224 -16.15 11.05 -18.20
CA VAL A 224 -15.08 11.98 -18.58
C VAL A 224 -14.36 11.50 -19.84
N ASP A 225 -13.95 12.46 -20.66
CA ASP A 225 -13.21 12.17 -21.88
C ASP A 225 -11.83 11.56 -21.56
N ILE A 226 -11.40 10.64 -22.42
CA ILE A 226 -10.06 10.04 -22.32
C ILE A 226 -9.06 11.03 -22.93
N GLU A 227 -8.49 11.87 -22.08
CA GLU A 227 -7.41 12.79 -22.44
C GLU A 227 -6.05 12.05 -22.32
N ILE A 228 -5.62 11.43 -23.41
CA ILE A 228 -4.30 10.82 -23.54
C ILE A 228 -3.32 11.80 -24.22
N GLY A 229 -2.05 11.76 -23.83
CA GLY A 229 -0.98 12.44 -24.55
C GLY A 229 -0.88 11.97 -26.02
N PRO A 230 -0.11 12.65 -26.89
CA PRO A 230 -0.01 12.28 -28.29
C PRO A 230 0.64 10.89 -28.47
N SER A 231 -0.17 9.84 -28.47
CA SER A 231 0.28 8.45 -28.58
C SER A 231 0.41 7.96 -30.03
N GLY A 232 -0.13 8.73 -30.99
CA GLY A 232 -0.18 8.35 -32.40
C GLY A 232 -1.18 7.21 -32.70
N GLY A 233 -1.87 6.70 -31.70
CA GLY A 233 -2.95 5.70 -31.82
C GLY A 233 -4.34 6.33 -31.88
N VAL A 234 -5.31 5.59 -32.43
CA VAL A 234 -6.74 5.93 -32.36
C VAL A 234 -7.38 4.98 -31.36
N LEU A 235 -7.95 5.53 -30.28
CA LEU A 235 -8.72 4.74 -29.32
C LEU A 235 -9.99 4.20 -29.99
N LEU A 236 -10.25 2.90 -29.80
CA LEU A 236 -11.54 2.33 -30.16
C LEU A 236 -12.60 2.82 -29.16
N PRO A 237 -13.83 3.10 -29.60
CA PRO A 237 -14.90 3.54 -28.70
C PRO A 237 -15.19 2.47 -27.66
N LEU A 238 -14.98 2.80 -26.37
CA LEU A 238 -15.38 1.96 -25.26
C LEU A 238 -16.89 2.11 -25.04
N THR A 239 -17.62 1.00 -25.07
CA THR A 239 -19.05 0.98 -24.74
C THR A 239 -19.19 0.53 -23.30
N VAL A 240 -19.74 1.39 -22.44
CA VAL A 240 -20.09 1.00 -21.06
C VAL A 240 -21.20 -0.05 -21.14
N VAL A 241 -20.89 -1.28 -20.74
CA VAL A 241 -21.90 -2.33 -20.58
C VAL A 241 -22.51 -2.13 -19.20
N HIS A 242 -23.66 -1.46 -19.13
CA HIS A 242 -24.46 -1.44 -17.91
C HIS A 242 -24.96 -2.85 -17.62
N SER A 243 -24.23 -3.57 -16.77
CA SER A 243 -24.67 -4.87 -16.25
C SER A 243 -25.86 -4.64 -15.32
N SER A 244 -27.07 -4.88 -15.83
CA SER A 244 -28.30 -4.89 -15.02
C SER A 244 -28.41 -6.19 -14.22
N LEU A 245 -27.42 -6.50 -13.39
CA LEU A 245 -27.49 -7.61 -12.44
C LEU A 245 -27.56 -7.03 -11.03
N ALA A 246 -28.80 -6.66 -10.68
CA ALA A 246 -29.28 -6.51 -9.31
C ALA A 246 -29.57 -7.89 -8.70
#